data_AF-A0A840X3F1-F1
#
_entry.id   AF-A0A840X3F1-F1
#
_cell.length_a   1.000
_cell.length_b   1.000
_cell.length_c   1.000
_cell.angle_alpha   90.00
_cell.angle_beta   90.00
_cell.angle_gamma   90.00
#
_symmetry.space_group_name_H-M   'P 1'
#
loop_
_entity.id
_entity.type
_entity.pdbx_description
1 polymer ?
#
loop_
_entity_poly.entity_id
_entity_poly.type
_entity_poly.pdbx_seq_one_letter_code
_entity_poly.pdbx_strand_id
1 'polypeptide(L)'
;MTDASREDRRQQPKPKKEQLLSPATAAKKLELYLPATPPEFQQTPISRTALAELQANPPEWLVTLRREGPHPRSVVSARLGVSNSALARGGVSDVMTTAEIADLLAEMPEWLVEEREKRAPGSGRPPGTAVGERPARPE
;
A
#
# COMPACT_ATOMS: atom_id res chain seq x y z
N MET A 1 50.70 30.92 -32.24
CA MET A 1 49.34 31.45 -32.03
C MET A 1 48.49 30.31 -31.49
N THR A 2 48.11 30.37 -30.22
CA THR A 2 47.42 29.31 -29.49
C THR A 2 45.98 29.16 -29.97
N ASP A 3 45.64 27.97 -30.46
CA ASP A 3 44.28 27.55 -30.76
C ASP A 3 43.58 27.21 -29.42
N ALA A 4 42.76 28.13 -28.93
CA ALA A 4 41.97 27.92 -27.73
C ALA A 4 40.67 27.21 -28.13
N SER A 5 40.57 25.92 -27.84
CA SER A 5 39.34 25.13 -27.97
C SER A 5 38.18 25.86 -27.26
N ARG A 6 37.22 26.31 -28.05
CA ARG A 6 35.99 26.95 -27.59
C ARG A 6 35.07 25.86 -27.04
N GLU A 7 35.14 25.62 -25.74
CA GLU A 7 34.34 24.59 -25.07
C GLU A 7 32.83 24.83 -25.32
N ASP A 8 32.22 23.91 -26.06
CA ASP A 8 30.82 23.96 -26.48
C ASP A 8 29.90 23.69 -25.27
N ARG A 9 29.55 24.76 -24.57
CA ARG A 9 28.65 24.73 -23.40
C ARG A 9 27.17 24.41 -23.73
N ARG A 10 26.83 24.06 -24.98
CA ARG A 10 25.43 23.81 -25.40
C ARG A 10 24.82 22.51 -24.88
N GLN A 11 25.62 21.66 -24.21
CA GLN A 11 25.16 20.38 -23.69
C GLN A 11 25.30 20.23 -22.17
N GLN A 12 25.28 21.31 -21.38
CA GLN A 12 25.15 21.10 -19.93
C GLN A 12 23.73 20.59 -19.62
N PRO A 13 23.56 19.35 -19.12
CA PRO A 13 22.25 18.87 -18.73
C PRO A 13 21.76 19.73 -17.57
N LYS A 14 20.53 20.26 -17.67
CA LYS A 14 19.93 21.03 -16.59
C LYS A 14 19.96 20.19 -15.30
N PRO A 15 20.41 20.75 -14.17
CA PRO A 15 20.42 20.02 -12.91
C PRO A 15 18.99 19.55 -12.59
N LYS A 16 18.85 18.26 -12.25
CA LYS A 16 17.55 17.69 -11.88
C LYS A 16 17.04 18.43 -10.65
N LYS A 17 15.99 19.23 -10.83
CA LYS A 17 15.30 19.90 -9.72
C LYS A 17 14.66 18.83 -8.85
N GLU A 18 15.05 18.77 -7.58
CA GLU A 18 14.41 17.88 -6.61
C GLU A 18 12.94 18.29 -6.44
N GLN A 19 12.05 17.35 -6.74
CA GLN A 19 10.62 17.54 -6.53
C GLN A 19 10.29 17.17 -5.09
N LEU A 20 9.76 18.14 -4.35
CA LEU A 20 9.22 17.93 -3.02
C LEU A 20 7.79 17.41 -3.13
N LEU A 21 7.48 16.41 -2.32
CA LEU A 21 6.15 15.81 -2.18
C LEU A 21 5.52 16.31 -0.90
N SER A 22 4.20 16.54 -0.92
CA SER A 22 3.47 16.79 0.32
C SER A 22 3.50 15.54 1.22
N PRO A 23 3.45 15.70 2.56
CA PRO A 23 3.36 14.60 3.52
C PRO A 23 2.26 13.58 3.16
N ALA A 24 1.08 14.06 2.76
CA ALA A 24 -0.01 13.21 2.31
C ALA A 24 0.33 12.36 1.07
N THR A 25 1.05 12.94 0.10
CA THR A 25 1.50 12.21 -1.08
C THR A 25 2.56 11.17 -0.72
N ALA A 26 3.48 11.53 0.18
CA ALA A 26 4.51 10.62 0.67
C ALA A 26 3.91 9.44 1.44
N ALA A 27 3.00 9.70 2.39
CA ALA A 27 2.27 8.65 3.11
C ALA A 27 1.52 7.71 2.16
N LYS A 28 0.82 8.26 1.15
CA LYS A 28 0.13 7.44 0.14
C LYS A 28 1.08 6.54 -0.63
N LYS A 29 2.28 7.02 -0.98
CA LYS A 29 3.31 6.23 -1.67
C LYS A 29 3.98 5.18 -0.77
N LEU A 30 3.98 5.40 0.53
CA LEU A 30 4.46 4.44 1.53
C LEU A 30 3.36 3.48 2.01
N GLU A 31 2.13 3.67 1.53
CA GLU A 31 0.91 2.96 1.94
C GLU A 31 0.60 3.08 3.44
N LEU A 32 0.75 4.28 3.99
CA LEU A 32 0.53 4.58 5.40
C LEU A 32 -0.69 5.48 5.63
N TYR A 33 -1.28 5.36 6.81
CA TYR A 33 -2.24 6.32 7.32
C TYR A 33 -1.50 7.52 7.93
N LEU A 34 -1.54 8.68 7.24
CA LEU A 34 -0.79 9.89 7.62
C LEU A 34 -0.98 10.32 9.08
N PRO A 35 -2.20 10.34 9.67
CA PRO A 35 -2.40 10.78 11.05
C PRO A 35 -1.69 9.91 12.10
N ALA A 36 -1.32 8.67 11.77
CA ALA A 36 -0.57 7.79 12.67
C ALA A 36 0.95 7.92 12.53
N THR A 37 1.44 8.74 11.60
CA THR A 37 2.89 8.99 11.43
C THR A 37 3.40 10.03 12.44
N PRO A 38 4.71 10.07 12.74
CA PRO A 38 5.28 11.09 13.63
C PRO A 38 5.02 12.53 13.15
N PRO A 39 4.87 13.53 14.05
CA PRO A 39 4.59 14.92 13.67
C PRO A 39 5.60 15.51 12.67
N GLU A 40 6.86 15.11 12.77
CA GLU A 40 7.94 15.57 11.90
C GLU A 40 7.67 15.16 10.44
N PHE A 41 7.13 13.95 10.23
CA PHE A 41 6.71 13.47 8.92
C PHE A 41 5.46 14.21 8.43
N GLN A 42 4.50 14.48 9.32
CA GLN A 42 3.23 15.14 8.97
C GLN A 42 3.42 16.60 8.54
N GLN A 43 4.43 17.28 9.08
CA GLN A 43 4.67 18.71 8.86
C GLN A 43 5.69 18.99 7.75
N THR A 44 6.57 18.04 7.44
CA THR A 44 7.72 18.29 6.55
C THR A 44 7.50 17.71 5.15
N PRO A 45 7.53 18.53 4.08
CA PRO A 45 7.58 18.03 2.72
C PRO A 45 8.79 17.13 2.47
N ILE A 46 8.60 16.02 1.76
CA ILE A 46 9.63 14.99 1.58
C ILE A 46 10.10 14.98 0.13
N SER A 47 11.41 15.01 -0.09
CA SER A 47 11.95 14.90 -1.45
C SER A 47 11.77 13.49 -2.02
N ARG A 48 11.82 13.35 -3.34
CA ARG A 48 11.79 12.02 -3.99
C ARG A 48 12.92 11.11 -3.47
N THR A 49 14.09 11.69 -3.21
CA THR A 49 15.27 10.99 -2.67
C THR A 49 14.99 10.51 -1.25
N ALA A 50 14.50 11.38 -0.36
CA ALA A 50 14.17 11.00 1.01
C ALA A 50 13.04 9.95 1.09
N LEU A 51 12.06 10.00 0.18
CA LEU A 51 11.05 8.94 0.07
C LEU A 51 11.68 7.59 -0.30
N ALA A 52 12.64 7.58 -1.22
CA ALA A 52 13.35 6.36 -1.61
C ALA A 52 14.20 5.82 -0.46
N GLU A 53 14.85 6.70 0.31
CA GLU A 53 15.59 6.31 1.53
C GLU A 53 14.66 5.68 2.57
N LEU A 54 13.48 6.25 2.83
CA LEU A 54 12.49 5.64 3.73
C LEU A 54 12.00 4.28 3.26
N GLN A 55 12.01 4.02 1.95
CA GLN A 55 11.65 2.72 1.38
C GLN A 55 12.79 1.71 1.50
N ALA A 56 14.03 2.14 1.26
CA ALA A 56 15.22 1.30 1.28
C ALA A 56 15.66 0.97 2.72
N ASN A 57 15.64 1.97 3.59
CA ASN A 57 16.08 1.92 4.98
C ASN A 57 14.94 2.37 5.90
N PRO A 58 13.88 1.53 6.04
CA PRO A 58 12.72 1.93 6.81
C PRO A 58 13.07 2.05 8.30
N PRO A 59 12.80 3.21 8.95
CA PRO A 59 12.99 3.37 10.38
C PRO A 59 11.98 2.51 11.18
N GLU A 60 12.27 2.27 12.45
CA GLU A 60 11.45 1.39 13.30
C GLU A 60 9.97 1.79 13.34
N TRP A 61 9.66 3.08 13.50
CA TRP A 61 8.27 3.56 13.50
C TRP A 61 7.53 3.19 12.21
N LEU A 62 8.21 3.20 11.06
CA LEU A 62 7.64 2.86 9.76
C LEU A 62 7.37 1.35 9.67
N VAL A 63 8.31 0.54 10.17
CA VAL A 63 8.16 -0.92 10.23
C VAL A 63 6.97 -1.28 11.12
N THR A 64 6.88 -0.69 12.31
CA THR A 64 5.79 -0.93 13.26
C THR A 64 4.44 -0.51 12.68
N LEU A 65 4.34 0.66 12.05
CA LEU A 65 3.09 1.08 11.40
C LEU A 65 2.67 0.14 10.27
N ARG A 66 3.61 -0.35 9.46
CA ARG A 66 3.29 -1.35 8.41
C ARG A 66 2.88 -2.70 8.99
N ARG A 67 3.40 -3.08 10.16
CA ARG A 67 3.10 -4.35 10.79
C ARG A 67 1.77 -4.34 11.52
N GLU A 68 1.50 -3.31 12.31
CA GLU A 68 0.41 -3.29 13.30
C GLU A 68 -0.52 -2.08 13.15
N GLY A 69 0.03 -0.97 12.66
CA GLY A 69 -0.63 0.33 12.67
C GLY A 69 -1.92 0.37 11.87
N PRO A 70 -2.69 1.46 12.02
CA PRO A 70 -3.87 1.70 11.20
C PRO A 70 -3.46 1.76 9.73
N HIS A 71 -3.95 0.78 8.96
CA HIS A 71 -3.71 0.65 7.54
C HIS A 71 -4.69 1.52 6.76
N PRO A 72 -4.25 2.22 5.71
CA PRO A 72 -5.18 2.93 4.84
C PRO A 72 -6.02 1.95 4.03
N ARG A 73 -7.17 2.43 3.53
CA ARG A 73 -8.15 1.67 2.73
C ARG A 73 -7.55 0.76 1.65
N SER A 74 -6.51 1.21 0.95
CA SER A 74 -5.84 0.41 -0.08
C SER A 74 -5.16 -0.84 0.48
N VAL A 75 -4.54 -0.73 1.65
CA VAL A 75 -3.88 -1.85 2.33
C VAL A 75 -4.91 -2.75 3.00
N VAL A 76 -5.95 -2.18 3.60
CA VAL A 76 -7.06 -2.94 4.20
C VAL A 76 -7.73 -3.83 3.16
N SER A 77 -8.15 -3.28 2.01
CA SER A 77 -8.79 -4.07 0.94
C SER A 77 -7.84 -5.11 0.33
N ALA A 78 -6.56 -4.78 0.19
CA ALA A 78 -5.53 -5.71 -0.27
C ALA A 78 -5.41 -6.91 0.67
N ARG A 79 -5.29 -6.67 1.99
CA ARG A 79 -5.19 -7.71 3.02
C ARG A 79 -6.46 -8.56 3.13
N LEU A 80 -7.63 -7.95 2.99
CA LEU A 80 -8.90 -8.67 3.01
C LEU A 80 -9.18 -9.46 1.71
N GLY A 81 -8.38 -9.29 0.66
CA GLY A 81 -8.62 -9.98 -0.60
C GLY A 81 -9.88 -9.48 -1.33
N VAL A 82 -10.23 -8.19 -1.18
CA VAL A 82 -11.39 -7.57 -1.84
C VAL A 82 -11.01 -6.29 -2.59
N SER A 83 -11.92 -5.69 -3.35
CA SER A 83 -11.69 -4.38 -3.96
C SER A 83 -11.96 -3.25 -2.97
N ASN A 84 -11.44 -2.04 -3.22
CA ASN A 84 -11.82 -0.87 -2.42
C ASN A 84 -13.35 -0.68 -2.44
N SER A 85 -13.98 -0.74 -3.61
CA SER A 85 -15.44 -0.57 -3.73
C SER A 85 -16.22 -1.62 -2.94
N ALA A 86 -15.72 -2.86 -2.87
CA ALA A 86 -16.28 -3.92 -2.02
C ALA A 86 -16.21 -3.56 -0.54
N LEU A 87 -15.06 -3.05 -0.07
CA LEU A 87 -14.90 -2.60 1.31
C LEU A 87 -15.92 -1.53 1.69
N ALA A 88 -16.20 -0.58 0.78
CA ALA A 88 -17.25 0.42 1.01
C ALA A 88 -18.66 -0.19 1.07
N ARG A 89 -18.96 -1.20 0.24
CA ARG A 89 -20.25 -1.90 0.28
C ARG A 89 -20.44 -2.70 1.58
N GLY A 90 -19.35 -3.24 2.13
CA GLY A 90 -19.36 -3.94 3.42
C GLY A 90 -19.64 -3.03 4.62
N GLY A 91 -19.65 -1.70 4.44
CA GLY A 91 -19.99 -0.75 5.51
C GLY A 91 -18.99 -0.71 6.66
N VAL A 92 -17.79 -1.24 6.47
CA VAL A 92 -16.73 -1.30 7.49
C VAL A 92 -15.80 -0.09 7.42
N SER A 93 -14.97 0.09 8.46
CA SER A 93 -13.99 1.17 8.53
C SER A 93 -13.01 1.15 7.35
N ASP A 94 -12.72 2.34 6.81
CA ASP A 94 -11.70 2.55 5.77
C ASP A 94 -10.27 2.45 6.31
N VAL A 95 -10.11 2.50 7.64
CA VAL A 95 -8.83 2.47 8.33
C VAL A 95 -8.92 1.41 9.42
N MET A 96 -8.07 0.40 9.34
CA MET A 96 -8.07 -0.73 10.28
C MET A 96 -6.66 -1.15 10.64
N THR A 97 -6.46 -1.51 11.89
CA THR A 97 -5.25 -2.16 12.40
C THR A 97 -5.15 -3.60 11.89
N THR A 98 -3.97 -4.21 12.05
CA THR A 98 -3.79 -5.63 11.71
C THR A 98 -4.70 -6.54 12.54
N ALA A 99 -4.99 -6.19 13.80
CA ALA A 99 -5.88 -6.95 14.67
C ALA A 99 -7.32 -6.94 14.14
N GLU A 100 -7.88 -5.75 13.85
CA GLU A 100 -9.25 -5.63 13.32
C GLU A 100 -9.42 -6.36 11.98
N ILE A 101 -8.40 -6.33 11.11
CA ILE A 101 -8.39 -7.10 9.86
C ILE A 101 -8.41 -8.61 10.15
N ALA A 102 -7.63 -9.07 11.12
CA ALA A 102 -7.57 -10.47 11.50
C ALA A 102 -8.90 -10.96 12.08
N ASP A 103 -9.55 -10.15 12.92
CA ASP A 103 -10.86 -10.45 13.48
C ASP A 103 -11.91 -10.59 12.38
N LEU A 104 -11.93 -9.66 11.42
CA LEU A 104 -12.85 -9.71 10.28
C LEU A 104 -12.62 -10.94 9.38
N LEU A 105 -11.35 -11.33 9.20
CA LEU A 105 -10.97 -12.55 8.48
C LEU A 105 -11.27 -13.83 9.27
N ALA A 106 -11.43 -13.76 10.59
CA ALA A 106 -11.85 -14.89 11.40
C ALA A 106 -13.38 -15.04 11.40
N GLU A 107 -14.11 -13.93 11.49
CA GLU A 107 -15.56 -13.90 11.41
C GLU A 107 -16.08 -14.30 10.02
N MET A 108 -15.34 -13.95 8.95
CA MET A 108 -15.72 -14.20 7.55
C MET A 108 -17.20 -13.89 7.27
N PRO A 109 -17.65 -12.63 7.46
CA PRO A 109 -19.03 -12.28 7.19
C PRO A 109 -19.41 -12.55 5.72
N GLU A 110 -20.70 -12.77 5.46
CA GLU A 110 -21.22 -13.17 4.15
C GLU A 110 -20.74 -12.26 3.01
N TRP A 111 -20.78 -10.93 3.22
CA TRP A 111 -20.30 -9.98 2.22
C TRP A 111 -18.81 -10.17 1.89
N LEU A 112 -17.97 -10.53 2.87
CA LEU A 112 -16.54 -10.72 2.67
C LEU A 112 -16.29 -12.00 1.86
N VAL A 113 -17.02 -13.08 2.16
CA VAL A 113 -16.99 -14.33 1.38
C VAL A 113 -17.33 -14.06 -0.08
N GLU A 114 -18.46 -13.41 -0.33
CA GLU A 114 -18.91 -13.09 -1.68
C GLU A 114 -17.90 -12.23 -2.44
N GLU A 115 -17.40 -11.16 -1.83
CA GLU A 115 -16.52 -10.21 -2.50
C GLU A 115 -15.13 -10.81 -2.76
N ARG A 116 -14.68 -11.74 -1.93
CA ARG A 116 -13.45 -12.52 -2.16
C ARG A 116 -13.63 -13.49 -3.32
N GLU A 117 -14.73 -14.22 -3.39
CA GLU A 117 -15.06 -15.08 -4.54
C GLU A 117 -15.16 -14.28 -5.85
N LYS A 118 -15.80 -13.10 -5.82
CA LYS A 118 -15.89 -12.19 -6.98
C LYS A 118 -14.51 -11.69 -7.44
N ARG A 119 -13.58 -11.43 -6.51
CA ARG A 119 -12.23 -10.94 -6.84
C ARG A 119 -11.30 -12.05 -7.31
N ALA A 120 -11.34 -13.19 -6.65
CA ALA A 120 -10.53 -14.36 -6.94
C ALA A 120 -11.32 -15.64 -6.59
N PRO A 121 -11.87 -16.35 -7.58
CA PRO A 121 -12.66 -17.55 -7.33
C PRO A 121 -11.90 -18.61 -6.53
N GLY A 122 -12.55 -19.19 -5.51
CA GLY A 122 -11.97 -20.14 -4.57
C GLY A 122 -11.29 -19.52 -3.34
N SER A 123 -11.27 -18.19 -3.21
CA SER A 123 -10.63 -17.49 -2.08
C SER A 123 -11.57 -17.07 -0.94
N GLY A 124 -12.89 -17.16 -1.14
CA GLY A 124 -13.91 -16.84 -0.13
C GLY A 124 -14.28 -18.02 0.77
N ARG A 125 -13.71 -19.22 0.53
CA ARG A 125 -13.93 -20.37 1.42
C ARG A 125 -13.26 -20.15 2.79
N PRO A 126 -13.97 -20.28 3.92
CA PRO A 126 -13.37 -20.23 5.24
C PRO A 126 -12.37 -21.38 5.44
N PRO A 127 -11.20 -21.14 6.06
CA PRO A 127 -10.26 -22.20 6.39
C PRO A 127 -10.94 -23.24 7.31
N GLY A 128 -10.94 -24.51 6.89
CA GLY A 128 -11.58 -25.62 7.62
C GLY A 128 -12.83 -26.23 6.96
N THR A 129 -13.39 -25.59 5.92
CA THR A 129 -14.62 -26.06 5.25
C THR A 129 -14.39 -27.01 4.07
N ALA A 130 -13.25 -27.70 4.03
CA ALA A 130 -12.92 -28.65 2.96
C ALA A 130 -13.69 -29.98 3.14
N VAL A 131 -14.97 -29.98 2.82
CA VAL A 131 -15.76 -31.19 2.60
C VAL A 131 -16.11 -31.27 1.10
N GLY A 132 -15.76 -32.40 0.48
CA GLY A 132 -16.46 -32.93 -0.68
C GLY A 132 -15.98 -32.52 -2.08
N GLU A 133 -15.33 -33.47 -2.75
CA GLU A 133 -15.38 -33.80 -4.19
C GLU A 133 -15.20 -32.71 -5.27
N ARG A 134 -14.08 -32.82 -6.00
CA ARG A 134 -14.04 -32.48 -7.42
C ARG A 134 -14.78 -33.59 -8.19
N PRO A 135 -15.84 -33.32 -8.97
CA PRO A 135 -16.32 -34.29 -9.93
C PRO A 135 -15.24 -34.56 -10.98
N ALA A 136 -14.94 -35.84 -11.19
CA ALA A 136 -14.05 -36.28 -12.27
C ALA A 136 -14.64 -35.85 -13.62
N ARG A 137 -13.81 -35.21 -14.44
CA ARG A 137 -14.16 -34.85 -15.83
C ARG A 137 -14.23 -36.16 -16.64
N PRO A 138 -15.33 -36.46 -17.37
CA PRO A 138 -15.34 -37.60 -18.27
C PRO A 138 -14.41 -37.34 -19.47
N GLU A 139 -13.73 -38.41 -19.92
CA GLU A 139 -12.84 -38.44 -21.09
C GLU A 139 -13.57 -38.13 -22.40
#